data_AF-A0A7J7QND3-F1
#
_entry.id   AF-A0A7J7QND3-F1
#
_cell.length_a   1.000
_cell.length_b   1.000
_cell.length_c   1.000
_cell.angle_alpha   90.00
_cell.angle_beta   90.00
_cell.angle_gamma   90.00
#
_symmetry.space_group_name_H-M   'P 1'
#
loop_
_entity.id
_entity.type
_entity.pdbx_description
1 polymer ?
#
loop_
_entity_poly.entity_id
_entity_poly.type
_entity_poly.pdbx_seq_one_letter_code
_entity_poly.pdbx_strand_id
1 'polypeptide(L)'
;MANLVPDVTAACHGVLHHVTADMFKVLCKIEATYDIVTVTATPYTPYSSSSSGNGFVGSSSDNCVDAAIAGAPTEVAAAETAPSSSAAAVPGTHGSPVTATAFIVQPEHLAKLEQEHGQYHTSLPGERYIRIITAGLKHHGVDPAWTQHIAQQPCVPTKAPQQYEKFPEPQAQDIDPLPEFTAEQLAQHQGKVTDNKLVTACGHKVVEIDVSAQPNAPHVVYLKEFMAGHELSFGVCRNLYEPLLPPLEEPSDLQQQHVDWAEDFVMDWMRKTQFKTRVIGRLLGPLGTASAPLPQP
;
A
#
# COMPACT_ATOMS: atom_id res chain seq x y z
N MET A 1 -4.84 10.92 6.22
CA MET A 1 -3.39 10.63 6.32
C MET A 1 -2.90 11.16 7.66
N ALA A 2 -1.79 10.67 8.19
CA ALA A 2 -1.19 11.24 9.39
C ALA A 2 -0.53 12.58 9.06
N ASN A 3 -0.54 13.49 10.03
CA ASN A 3 0.19 14.75 9.95
C ASN A 3 0.69 15.14 11.35
N LEU A 4 1.74 15.96 11.41
CA LEU A 4 2.26 16.55 12.64
C LEU A 4 1.97 18.04 12.64
N VAL A 5 1.35 18.52 13.71
CA VAL A 5 1.09 19.96 13.93
C VAL A 5 1.98 20.44 15.07
N PRO A 6 2.68 21.58 14.93
CA PRO A 6 3.50 22.12 16.01
C PRO A 6 2.67 22.38 17.28
N ASP A 7 3.03 21.69 18.36
CA ASP A 7 2.47 21.88 19.70
C ASP A 7 3.59 21.68 20.73
N VAL A 8 3.87 22.72 21.50
CA VAL A 8 4.96 22.74 22.50
C VAL A 8 4.67 21.86 23.72
N THR A 9 3.43 21.41 23.89
CA THR A 9 2.98 20.57 24.99
C THR A 9 2.82 19.10 24.60
N ALA A 10 2.81 18.81 23.30
CA ALA A 10 2.63 17.47 22.78
C ALA A 10 3.97 16.75 22.58
N ALA A 11 3.92 15.42 22.66
CA ALA A 11 5.00 14.55 22.22
C ALA A 11 4.51 13.71 21.03
N CYS A 12 5.43 13.34 20.14
CA CYS A 12 5.16 12.37 19.08
C CYS A 12 6.29 11.33 19.07
N HIS A 13 5.92 10.06 19.09
CA HIS A 13 6.88 8.97 19.01
C HIS A 13 6.79 8.32 17.63
N GLY A 14 7.94 7.90 17.09
CA GLY A 14 8.03 7.33 15.75
C GLY A 14 9.32 6.56 15.53
N VAL A 15 9.61 6.27 14.27
CA VAL A 15 10.79 5.52 13.84
C VAL A 15 11.68 6.42 13.01
N LEU A 16 12.98 6.44 13.32
CA LEU A 16 13.98 7.13 12.52
C LEU A 16 14.65 6.15 11.56
N HIS A 17 14.47 6.36 10.26
CA HIS A 17 15.10 5.56 9.23
C HIS A 17 16.36 6.26 8.68
N HIS A 18 17.46 5.51 8.55
CA HIS A 18 18.61 5.95 7.77
C HIS A 18 18.41 5.51 6.32
N VAL A 19 18.39 6.46 5.39
CA VAL A 19 18.11 6.22 3.97
C VAL A 19 19.22 6.80 3.09
N THR A 20 19.42 6.23 1.91
CA THR A 20 20.34 6.79 0.91
C THR A 20 19.73 8.03 0.25
N ALA A 21 20.54 8.83 -0.44
CA ALA A 21 20.06 9.99 -1.19
C ALA A 21 19.05 9.59 -2.29
N ASP A 22 19.22 8.43 -2.93
CA ASP A 22 18.31 7.96 -3.98
C ASP A 22 16.99 7.46 -3.39
N MET A 23 17.02 6.77 -2.24
CA MET A 23 15.79 6.44 -1.48
C MET A 23 15.06 7.70 -1.04
N PHE A 24 15.79 8.75 -0.61
CA PHE A 24 15.17 10.01 -0.23
C PHE A 24 14.48 10.70 -1.42
N LYS A 25 15.07 10.67 -2.63
CA LYS A 25 14.40 11.18 -3.85
C LYS A 25 13.09 10.45 -4.14
N VAL A 26 13.05 9.14 -3.91
CA VAL A 26 11.82 8.34 -4.03
C VAL A 26 10.78 8.82 -3.02
N LEU A 27 11.16 8.97 -1.74
CA LEU A 27 10.27 9.48 -0.70
C LEU A 27 9.70 10.86 -1.06
N CYS A 28 10.51 11.78 -1.60
CA CYS A 28 10.03 13.08 -2.06
C CYS A 28 8.98 13.00 -3.18
N LYS A 29 9.00 11.95 -4.01
CA LYS A 29 7.98 11.74 -5.05
C LYS A 29 6.69 11.19 -4.45
N ILE A 30 6.79 10.25 -3.50
CA ILE A 30 5.63 9.67 -2.81
C ILE A 30 4.93 10.75 -1.98
N GLU A 31 5.71 11.52 -1.21
CA GLU A 31 5.24 12.55 -0.28
C GLU A 31 5.18 13.93 -0.95
N ALA A 32 4.96 14.00 -2.26
CA ALA A 32 5.01 15.26 -3.02
C ALA A 32 3.98 16.32 -2.58
N THR A 33 2.99 15.93 -1.76
CA THR A 33 1.99 16.82 -1.15
C THR A 33 2.42 17.36 0.22
N TYR A 34 3.56 16.92 0.75
CA TYR A 34 4.08 17.30 2.05
C TYR A 34 5.29 18.23 1.90
N ASP A 35 5.45 19.10 2.88
CA ASP A 35 6.61 19.94 3.06
C ASP A 35 7.69 19.20 3.84
N ILE A 36 8.95 19.41 3.44
CA ILE A 36 10.11 18.83 4.10
C ILE A 36 10.55 19.74 5.23
N VAL A 37 10.55 19.23 6.46
CA VAL A 37 10.99 19.98 7.65
C VAL A 37 12.12 19.27 8.39
N THR A 38 12.93 20.06 9.09
CA THR A 38 13.95 19.55 10.01
C THR A 38 13.34 19.41 11.40
N VAL A 39 13.51 18.25 12.02
CA VAL A 39 13.03 17.95 13.37
C VAL A 39 14.19 17.48 14.25
N THR A 40 14.03 17.66 15.56
CA THR A 40 14.92 17.06 16.56
C THR A 40 14.22 15.86 17.16
N ALA A 41 14.82 14.67 17.02
CA ALA A 41 14.30 13.43 17.56
C ALA A 41 15.22 12.92 18.69
N THR A 42 14.62 12.38 19.74
CA THR A 42 15.36 11.85 20.88
C THR A 42 15.18 10.33 20.93
N PRO A 43 16.25 9.53 20.70
CA PRO A 43 16.13 8.07 20.69
C PRO A 43 15.71 7.49 22.04
N TYR A 44 15.00 6.36 22.01
CA TYR A 44 14.82 5.53 23.20
C TYR A 44 16.15 4.96 23.67
N THR A 45 16.20 4.57 24.94
CA THR A 45 17.33 3.82 25.48
C THR A 45 16.93 2.54 26.18
N PRO A 46 17.83 1.54 26.20
CA PRO A 46 19.10 1.52 25.44
C PRO A 46 18.87 1.46 23.93
N TYR A 47 19.65 2.23 23.17
CA TYR A 47 19.58 2.25 21.71
C TYR A 47 20.16 0.94 21.20
N SER A 48 19.31 -0.05 20.94
CA SER A 48 19.70 -1.19 20.13
C SER A 48 19.65 -0.77 18.67
N SER A 49 20.76 -0.27 18.12
CA SER A 49 20.95 -0.36 16.68
C SER A 49 20.94 -1.85 16.36
N SER A 50 19.80 -2.38 15.92
CA SER A 50 19.78 -3.67 15.26
C SER A 50 20.56 -3.49 13.96
N SER A 51 21.88 -3.60 14.03
CA SER A 51 22.71 -3.79 12.86
C SER A 51 22.33 -5.16 12.30
N SER A 52 21.32 -5.20 11.44
CA SER A 52 21.14 -6.27 10.46
C SER A 52 22.32 -6.21 9.49
N GLY A 53 23.50 -6.56 9.99
CA GLY A 53 24.68 -6.79 9.18
C GLY A 53 24.41 -8.01 8.33
N ASN A 54 24.35 -7.80 7.01
CA ASN A 54 24.45 -8.86 6.02
C ASN A 54 25.76 -9.62 6.21
N GLY A 55 25.73 -10.64 7.05
CA GLY A 55 26.74 -11.70 7.11
C GLY A 55 26.51 -12.70 5.97
N PHE A 56 26.66 -12.26 4.72
CA PHE A 56 26.80 -13.18 3.60
C PHE A 56 28.23 -13.75 3.63
N VAL A 57 28.41 -14.84 4.36
CA VAL A 57 29.64 -15.63 4.33
C VAL A 57 29.61 -16.45 3.05
N GLY A 58 30.31 -15.98 2.03
CA GLY A 58 30.60 -16.77 0.84
C GLY A 58 31.50 -17.95 1.21
N SER A 59 30.92 -19.14 1.32
CA SER A 59 31.67 -20.40 1.31
C SER A 59 31.65 -20.95 -0.10
N SER A 60 32.74 -20.70 -0.82
CA SER A 60 33.11 -21.42 -2.04
C SER A 60 33.60 -22.82 -1.68
N SER A 61 32.99 -23.84 -2.26
CA SER A 61 33.69 -25.06 -2.69
C SER A 61 32.77 -25.95 -3.53
N ASP A 62 33.27 -26.29 -4.71
CA ASP A 62 32.74 -27.26 -5.66
C ASP A 62 32.55 -28.67 -5.06
N ASN A 63 31.51 -29.39 -5.50
CA ASN A 63 31.66 -30.61 -6.31
C ASN A 63 30.32 -31.28 -6.65
N CYS A 64 30.23 -31.72 -7.91
CA CYS A 64 29.22 -32.58 -8.50
C CYS A 64 29.26 -34.03 -7.97
N VAL A 65 28.12 -34.71 -7.86
CA VAL A 65 27.83 -36.01 -8.53
C VAL A 65 26.36 -36.42 -8.40
N ASP A 66 25.86 -37.05 -9.47
CA ASP A 66 24.56 -37.72 -9.63
C ASP A 66 24.28 -38.83 -8.60
N ALA A 67 23.00 -39.01 -8.23
CA ALA A 67 22.32 -40.31 -8.26
C ALA A 67 20.84 -40.19 -7.83
N ALA A 68 19.95 -40.69 -8.69
CA ALA A 68 18.57 -41.02 -8.35
C ALA A 68 18.52 -42.25 -7.41
N ILE A 69 17.57 -42.28 -6.47
CA ILE A 69 16.85 -43.48 -5.98
C ILE A 69 15.57 -43.03 -5.25
N ALA A 70 14.50 -43.78 -5.50
CA ALA A 70 13.17 -43.65 -4.92
C ALA A 70 13.12 -43.99 -3.41
N GLY A 71 12.22 -43.34 -2.67
CA GLY A 71 11.85 -43.69 -1.31
C GLY A 71 10.69 -42.84 -0.79
N ALA A 72 9.63 -43.50 -0.33
CA ALA A 72 8.38 -42.94 0.18
C ALA A 72 8.54 -42.18 1.52
N PRO A 73 7.52 -41.43 1.99
CA PRO A 73 7.70 -40.31 2.91
C PRO A 73 7.87 -40.76 4.35
N THR A 74 8.82 -40.16 5.05
CA THR A 74 8.92 -40.23 6.52
C THR A 74 8.43 -38.90 7.08
N GLU A 75 7.35 -38.94 7.86
CA GLU A 75 6.90 -37.84 8.70
C GLU A 75 8.03 -37.45 9.66
N VAL A 76 8.52 -36.21 9.53
CA VAL A 76 9.36 -35.59 10.54
C VAL A 76 8.63 -34.34 11.02
N ALA A 77 8.14 -34.43 12.26
CA ALA A 77 7.53 -33.33 12.97
C ALA A 77 8.53 -32.16 13.08
N ALA A 78 8.22 -31.05 12.43
CA ALA A 78 8.95 -29.81 12.60
C ALA A 78 8.59 -29.20 13.95
N ALA A 79 9.56 -29.18 14.86
CA ALA A 79 9.47 -28.42 16.09
C ALA A 79 9.52 -26.93 15.76
N GLU A 80 8.42 -26.22 16.02
CA GLU A 80 8.37 -24.76 16.02
C GLU A 80 9.38 -24.24 17.05
N THR A 81 10.48 -23.67 16.55
CA THR A 81 11.43 -22.97 17.40
C THR A 81 10.88 -21.56 17.60
N ALA A 82 10.30 -21.29 18.77
CA ALA A 82 9.77 -19.98 19.12
C ALA A 82 10.86 -18.89 18.97
N PRO A 83 10.55 -17.73 18.39
CA PRO A 83 11.52 -16.64 18.28
C PRO A 83 11.89 -16.14 19.69
N SER A 84 13.20 -15.99 19.93
CA SER A 84 13.73 -15.50 21.20
C SER A 84 13.17 -14.11 21.48
N SER A 85 12.43 -13.95 22.58
CA SER A 85 11.94 -12.67 23.06
C SER A 85 13.12 -11.76 23.39
N SER A 86 13.34 -10.76 22.53
CA SER A 86 14.15 -9.58 22.85
C SER A 86 13.60 -8.94 24.12
N ALA A 87 14.45 -8.76 25.13
CA ALA A 87 14.07 -8.14 26.39
C ALA A 87 13.54 -6.72 26.13
N ALA A 88 12.33 -6.42 26.60
CA ALA A 88 11.74 -5.09 26.52
C ALA A 88 12.68 -4.06 27.18
N ALA A 89 13.00 -2.99 26.45
CA ALA A 89 13.80 -1.88 26.96
C ALA A 89 13.14 -1.29 28.22
N VAL A 90 13.92 -1.06 29.29
CA VAL A 90 13.39 -0.40 30.49
C VAL A 90 13.15 1.09 30.15
N PRO A 91 11.98 1.66 30.47
CA PRO A 91 11.69 3.06 30.16
C PRO A 91 12.63 4.00 30.93
N GLY A 92 13.34 4.90 30.24
CA GLY A 92 13.70 6.19 30.86
C GLY A 92 15.14 6.70 30.86
N THR A 93 15.98 6.47 29.82
CA THR A 93 17.28 7.18 29.73
C THR A 93 17.61 7.72 28.34
N HIS A 94 16.74 8.51 27.72
CA HIS A 94 16.89 9.09 26.37
C HIS A 94 18.33 9.31 25.85
N GLY A 95 18.57 8.88 24.60
CA GLY A 95 19.84 9.10 23.90
C GLY A 95 20.05 10.58 23.57
N SER A 96 21.25 10.94 23.09
CA SER A 96 21.50 12.30 22.60
C SER A 96 20.55 12.66 21.46
N PRO A 97 19.98 13.88 21.44
CA PRO A 97 19.11 14.32 20.35
C PRO A 97 19.79 14.23 18.99
N VAL A 98 19.03 13.86 17.96
CA VAL A 98 19.46 13.69 16.58
C VAL A 98 18.62 14.58 15.68
N THR A 99 19.26 15.26 14.74
CA THR A 99 18.58 16.01 13.68
C THR A 99 18.10 15.06 12.60
N ALA A 100 16.83 15.18 12.22
CA ALA A 100 16.19 14.35 11.20
C ALA A 100 15.30 15.17 10.27
N THR A 101 14.83 14.53 9.21
CA THR A 101 13.87 15.11 8.27
C THR A 101 12.53 14.45 8.42
N ALA A 102 11.46 15.23 8.38
CA ALA A 102 10.08 14.76 8.38
C ALA A 102 9.28 15.41 7.23
N PHE A 103 8.26 14.71 6.77
CA PHE A 103 7.27 15.20 5.82
C PHE A 103 6.02 15.62 6.60
N ILE A 104 5.64 16.90 6.52
CA ILE A 104 4.44 17.43 7.18
C ILE A 104 3.60 18.23 6.19
N VAL A 105 2.28 18.27 6.39
CA VAL A 105 1.43 19.24 5.70
C VAL A 105 1.38 20.49 6.56
N GLN A 106 1.90 21.61 6.03
CA GLN A 106 1.95 22.85 6.79
C GLN A 106 0.55 23.38 7.13
N PRO A 107 0.38 24.07 8.28
CA PRO A 107 -0.92 24.62 8.69
C PRO A 107 -1.59 25.50 7.64
N GLU A 108 -0.84 26.28 6.87
CA GLU A 108 -1.36 27.12 5.77
C GLU A 108 -1.93 26.30 4.62
N HIS A 109 -1.30 25.17 4.27
CA HIS A 109 -1.79 24.25 3.24
C HIS A 109 -3.06 23.55 3.72
N LEU A 110 -3.08 23.12 4.99
CA LEU A 110 -4.27 22.60 5.63
C LEU A 110 -5.42 23.62 5.58
N ALA A 111 -5.20 24.85 6.02
CA ALA A 111 -6.23 25.88 6.05
C ALA A 111 -6.80 26.18 4.65
N LYS A 112 -5.93 26.21 3.62
CA LYS A 112 -6.36 26.37 2.22
C LYS A 112 -7.24 25.20 1.77
N LEU A 113 -6.82 23.96 2.03
CA LEU A 113 -7.58 22.77 1.67
C LEU A 113 -8.94 22.71 2.38
N GLU A 114 -9.03 23.21 3.62
CA GLU A 114 -10.29 23.34 4.34
C GLU A 114 -11.23 24.35 3.68
N GLN A 115 -10.71 25.49 3.24
CA GLN A 115 -11.50 26.50 2.52
C GLN A 115 -12.01 25.97 1.17
N GLU A 116 -11.16 25.21 0.45
CA GLU A 116 -11.48 24.69 -0.89
C GLU A 116 -12.42 23.47 -0.83
N HIS A 117 -12.31 22.63 0.20
CA HIS A 117 -12.99 21.33 0.26
C HIS A 117 -13.94 21.15 1.46
N GLY A 118 -14.08 22.15 2.34
CA GLY A 118 -15.05 22.23 3.43
C GLY A 118 -14.97 21.17 4.54
N GLN A 119 -14.26 20.05 4.32
CA GLN A 119 -14.23 18.88 5.19
C GLN A 119 -12.85 18.17 5.24
N TYR A 120 -11.79 18.81 4.76
CA TYR A 120 -10.48 18.15 4.61
C TYR A 120 -9.89 17.65 5.94
N HIS A 121 -10.21 18.29 7.08
CA HIS A 121 -9.61 17.97 8.41
C HIS A 121 -10.47 17.14 9.35
N THR A 122 -11.69 16.80 8.97
CA THR A 122 -12.65 16.20 9.92
C THR A 122 -12.90 14.71 9.69
N SER A 123 -12.36 14.13 8.62
CA SER A 123 -12.49 12.70 8.39
C SER A 123 -11.57 11.92 9.33
N LEU A 124 -12.16 11.04 10.15
CA LEU A 124 -11.40 10.08 10.94
C LEU A 124 -10.52 9.21 10.03
N PRO A 125 -9.34 8.77 10.47
CA PRO A 125 -8.55 7.79 9.73
C PRO A 125 -9.32 6.48 9.58
N GLY A 126 -9.08 5.73 8.51
CA GLY A 126 -9.59 4.37 8.41
C GLY A 126 -8.90 3.45 9.43
N GLU A 127 -9.64 2.48 9.98
CA GLU A 127 -9.11 1.47 10.91
C GLU A 127 -7.89 0.74 10.33
N ARG A 128 -7.94 0.42 9.03
CA ARG A 128 -6.80 -0.13 8.27
C ARG A 128 -5.52 0.68 8.46
N TYR A 129 -5.61 2.01 8.38
CA TYR A 129 -4.46 2.90 8.52
C TYR A 129 -3.89 2.87 9.95
N ILE A 130 -4.76 2.85 10.96
CA ILE A 130 -4.36 2.67 12.36
C ILE A 130 -3.67 1.31 12.58
N ARG A 131 -4.18 0.23 11.97
CA ARG A 131 -3.52 -1.09 12.02
C ARG A 131 -2.11 -1.06 11.43
N ILE A 132 -1.94 -0.43 10.27
CA ILE A 132 -0.62 -0.33 9.61
C ILE A 132 0.36 0.45 10.50
N ILE A 133 -0.03 1.61 11.02
CA ILE A 133 0.81 2.42 11.91
C ILE A 133 1.18 1.61 13.16
N THR A 134 0.19 1.04 13.85
CA THR A 134 0.44 0.31 15.10
C THR A 134 1.28 -0.94 14.89
N ALA A 135 1.12 -1.66 13.77
CA ALA A 135 1.98 -2.78 13.40
C ALA A 135 3.44 -2.32 13.19
N GLY A 136 3.66 -1.22 12.46
CA GLY A 136 4.99 -0.63 12.27
C GLY A 136 5.64 -0.18 13.58
N LEU A 137 4.89 0.50 14.45
CA LEU A 137 5.37 0.91 15.78
C LEU A 137 5.79 -0.29 16.63
N LYS A 138 4.97 -1.36 16.66
CA LYS A 138 5.31 -2.62 17.36
C LYS A 138 6.55 -3.29 16.77
N HIS A 139 6.61 -3.40 15.45
CA HIS A 139 7.71 -4.04 14.74
C HIS A 139 9.06 -3.38 15.06
N HIS A 140 9.07 -2.05 15.16
CA HIS A 140 10.27 -1.27 15.47
C HIS A 140 10.49 -0.99 16.97
N GLY A 141 9.71 -1.62 17.86
CA GLY A 141 9.91 -1.52 19.30
C GLY A 141 9.63 -0.14 19.90
N VAL A 142 8.69 0.61 19.32
CA VAL A 142 8.21 1.87 19.90
C VAL A 142 7.49 1.59 21.23
N ASP A 143 7.56 2.53 22.18
CA ASP A 143 6.90 2.46 23.48
C ASP A 143 5.50 1.81 23.41
N PRO A 144 5.26 0.70 24.12
CA PRO A 144 3.97 0.03 24.14
C PRO A 144 2.80 0.93 24.55
N ALA A 145 3.02 1.86 25.48
CA ALA A 145 1.98 2.80 25.93
C ALA A 145 1.59 3.77 24.80
N TRP A 146 2.57 4.27 24.06
CA TRP A 146 2.31 5.10 22.88
C TRP A 146 1.61 4.31 21.77
N THR A 147 2.07 3.08 21.51
CA THR A 147 1.43 2.20 20.52
C THR A 147 -0.04 1.93 20.87
N GLN A 148 -0.34 1.69 22.15
CA GLN A 148 -1.71 1.51 22.63
C GLN A 148 -2.53 2.80 22.48
N HIS A 149 -1.94 3.96 22.78
CA HIS A 149 -2.58 5.26 22.56
C HIS A 149 -2.98 5.48 21.09
N ILE A 150 -2.10 5.13 20.14
CA ILE A 150 -2.42 5.19 18.70
C ILE A 150 -3.50 4.18 18.32
N ALA A 151 -3.46 2.96 18.88
CA ALA A 151 -4.47 1.93 18.61
C ALA A 151 -5.89 2.28 19.09
N GLN A 152 -6.01 3.20 20.04
CA GLN A 152 -7.29 3.65 20.60
C GLN A 152 -7.87 4.89 19.91
N GLN A 153 -7.18 5.43 18.90
CA GLN A 153 -7.67 6.61 18.18
C GLN A 153 -9.02 6.31 17.49
N PRO A 154 -9.99 7.24 17.54
CA PRO A 154 -11.22 7.09 16.77
C PRO A 154 -10.92 6.89 15.28
N CYS A 155 -11.59 5.92 14.66
CA CYS A 155 -11.37 5.58 13.26
C CYS A 155 -12.67 5.17 12.56
N VAL A 156 -12.67 5.21 11.23
CA VAL A 156 -13.72 4.63 10.39
C VAL A 156 -13.50 3.12 10.33
N PRO A 157 -14.46 2.29 10.78
CA PRO A 157 -14.32 0.84 10.76
C PRO A 157 -14.07 0.28 9.36
N THR A 158 -13.31 -0.82 9.29
CA THR A 158 -13.13 -1.58 8.05
C THR A 158 -14.48 -2.16 7.61
N LYS A 159 -14.81 -2.00 6.32
CA LYS A 159 -15.99 -2.65 5.74
C LYS A 159 -15.83 -4.18 5.81
N ALA A 160 -16.90 -4.88 6.13
CA ALA A 160 -16.94 -6.33 5.95
C ALA A 160 -16.94 -6.66 4.43
N PRO A 161 -16.40 -7.81 3.99
CA PRO A 161 -16.35 -8.15 2.56
C PRO A 161 -17.71 -8.10 1.84
N GLN A 162 -18.80 -8.39 2.54
CA GLN A 162 -20.16 -8.33 1.98
C GLN A 162 -20.65 -6.90 1.72
N GLN A 163 -19.96 -5.90 2.27
CA GLN A 163 -20.23 -4.47 2.10
C GLN A 163 -19.29 -3.85 1.06
N TYR A 164 -18.36 -4.62 0.48
CA TYR A 164 -17.48 -4.14 -0.57
C TYR A 164 -18.28 -3.75 -1.79
N GLU A 165 -17.99 -2.55 -2.27
CA GLU A 165 -18.56 -2.00 -3.47
C GLU A 165 -17.92 -2.65 -4.70
N LYS A 166 -18.73 -2.77 -5.75
CA LYS A 166 -18.37 -3.44 -6.98
C LYS A 166 -18.61 -2.50 -8.15
N PHE A 167 -17.80 -2.62 -9.20
CA PHE A 167 -18.09 -1.99 -10.47
C PHE A 167 -19.47 -2.46 -10.93
N PRO A 168 -20.39 -1.53 -11.27
CA PRO A 168 -21.72 -1.89 -11.72
C PRO A 168 -21.59 -2.64 -13.04
N GLU A 169 -22.10 -3.86 -13.06
CA GLU A 169 -22.17 -4.67 -14.28
C GLU A 169 -23.47 -4.36 -15.03
N PRO A 170 -23.44 -4.35 -16.38
CA PRO A 170 -24.68 -4.25 -17.15
C PRO A 170 -25.62 -5.39 -16.77
N GLN A 171 -26.92 -5.09 -16.64
CA GLN A 171 -27.90 -6.11 -16.31
C GLN A 171 -28.05 -7.10 -17.47
N ALA A 172 -28.17 -8.38 -17.14
CA ALA A 172 -28.27 -9.47 -18.13
C ALA A 172 -29.45 -9.33 -19.12
N GLN A 173 -30.40 -8.45 -18.83
CA GLN A 173 -31.59 -8.22 -19.66
C GLN A 173 -31.33 -7.19 -20.77
N ASP A 174 -30.21 -6.45 -20.72
CA ASP A 174 -30.01 -5.27 -21.58
C ASP A 174 -29.00 -5.43 -22.72
N ILE A 175 -28.13 -6.46 -22.75
CA ILE A 175 -27.02 -6.50 -23.74
C ILE A 175 -26.60 -7.93 -24.13
N ASP A 176 -26.12 -8.07 -25.38
CA ASP A 176 -25.18 -9.12 -25.83
C ASP A 176 -24.11 -9.43 -24.77
N PRO A 177 -23.55 -10.66 -24.73
CA PRO A 177 -22.48 -11.01 -23.80
C PRO A 177 -21.34 -9.98 -23.87
N LEU A 178 -20.84 -9.58 -22.70
CA LEU A 178 -19.70 -8.67 -22.60
C LEU A 178 -18.51 -9.25 -23.40
N PRO A 179 -17.83 -8.43 -24.23
CA PRO A 179 -16.70 -8.90 -25.00
C PRO A 179 -15.58 -9.38 -24.08
N GLU A 180 -14.88 -10.40 -24.53
CA GLU A 180 -13.72 -10.95 -23.84
C GLU A 180 -12.45 -10.23 -24.31
N PHE A 181 -11.54 -9.98 -23.36
CA PHE A 181 -10.25 -9.35 -23.58
C PHE A 181 -9.15 -10.33 -23.16
N THR A 182 -8.15 -10.51 -24.01
CA THR A 182 -6.87 -11.09 -23.61
C THR A 182 -5.98 -10.04 -22.93
N ALA A 183 -4.93 -10.47 -22.23
CA ALA A 183 -3.95 -9.57 -21.65
C ALA A 183 -3.29 -8.66 -22.71
N GLU A 184 -3.04 -9.19 -23.91
CA GLU A 184 -2.45 -8.44 -25.02
C GLU A 184 -3.40 -7.37 -25.56
N GLN A 185 -4.71 -7.66 -25.62
CA GLN A 185 -5.71 -6.68 -26.02
C GLN A 185 -5.83 -5.56 -25.00
N LEU A 186 -5.81 -5.89 -23.70
CA LEU A 186 -5.80 -4.88 -22.64
C LEU A 186 -4.54 -4.00 -22.72
N ALA A 187 -3.36 -4.60 -22.92
CA ALA A 187 -2.08 -3.89 -23.02
C ALA A 187 -2.02 -2.89 -24.17
N GLN A 188 -2.85 -3.03 -25.22
CA GLN A 188 -2.96 -2.03 -26.28
C GLN A 188 -3.45 -0.66 -25.78
N HIS A 189 -4.05 -0.60 -24.59
CA HIS A 189 -4.49 0.64 -23.94
C HIS A 189 -3.42 1.25 -23.02
N GLN A 190 -2.23 0.66 -22.90
CA GLN A 190 -1.18 1.14 -22.01
C GLN A 190 -0.77 2.58 -22.32
N GLY A 191 -0.81 3.46 -21.31
CA GLY A 191 -0.45 4.87 -21.45
C GLY A 191 -1.43 5.70 -22.29
N LYS A 192 -2.59 5.16 -22.67
CA LYS A 192 -3.53 5.82 -23.59
C LYS A 192 -4.76 6.36 -22.87
N VAL A 193 -5.15 7.56 -23.30
CA VAL A 193 -6.46 8.16 -23.03
C VAL A 193 -7.07 8.51 -24.38
N THR A 194 -8.23 7.96 -24.70
CA THR A 194 -8.94 8.18 -25.97
C THR A 194 -10.30 8.75 -25.66
N ASP A 195 -10.65 9.91 -26.23
CA ASP A 195 -11.91 10.60 -25.98
C ASP A 195 -12.22 10.80 -24.48
N ASN A 196 -11.20 11.21 -23.71
CA ASN A 196 -11.24 11.35 -22.26
C ASN A 196 -11.58 10.07 -21.49
N LYS A 197 -11.32 8.90 -22.09
CA LYS A 197 -11.54 7.60 -21.48
C LYS A 197 -10.26 6.81 -21.38
N LEU A 198 -10.13 6.09 -20.27
CA LEU A 198 -9.04 5.19 -19.98
C LEU A 198 -9.60 3.78 -19.77
N VAL A 199 -8.88 2.77 -20.24
CA VAL A 199 -9.27 1.37 -20.10
C VAL A 199 -8.27 0.65 -19.20
N THR A 200 -8.77 -0.08 -18.21
CA THR A 200 -7.99 -0.86 -17.24
C THR A 200 -8.78 -2.11 -16.86
N ALA A 201 -8.23 -2.99 -16.01
CA ALA A 201 -8.96 -4.15 -15.49
C ALA A 201 -8.81 -4.32 -13.97
N CYS A 202 -9.87 -4.73 -13.28
CA CYS A 202 -9.82 -5.14 -11.88
C CYS A 202 -10.41 -6.55 -11.75
N GLY A 203 -9.56 -7.52 -11.43
CA GLY A 203 -9.87 -8.93 -11.54
C GLY A 203 -10.24 -9.28 -12.99
N HIS A 204 -11.42 -9.87 -13.16
CA HIS A 204 -11.94 -10.21 -14.49
C HIS A 204 -12.74 -9.09 -15.15
N LYS A 205 -12.88 -7.90 -14.56
CA LYS A 205 -13.67 -6.81 -15.13
C LYS A 205 -12.76 -5.85 -15.89
N VAL A 206 -12.99 -5.69 -17.19
CA VAL A 206 -12.38 -4.60 -17.97
C VAL A 206 -13.27 -3.37 -17.83
N VAL A 207 -12.69 -2.28 -17.34
CA VAL A 207 -13.40 -1.06 -16.94
C VAL A 207 -12.93 0.10 -17.79
N GLU A 208 -13.89 0.85 -18.33
CA GLU A 208 -13.70 2.17 -18.91
C GLU A 208 -13.94 3.23 -17.83
N ILE A 209 -12.98 4.15 -17.68
CA ILE A 209 -13.03 5.27 -16.72
C ILE A 209 -13.11 6.56 -17.53
N ASP A 210 -14.17 7.34 -17.33
CA ASP A 210 -14.34 8.68 -17.90
C ASP A 210 -13.67 9.72 -17.01
N VAL A 211 -12.59 10.31 -17.54
CA VAL A 211 -11.78 11.34 -16.88
C VAL A 211 -12.09 12.75 -17.37
N SER A 212 -13.16 12.94 -18.15
CA SER A 212 -13.52 14.24 -18.75
C SER A 212 -13.79 15.36 -17.75
N ALA A 213 -14.14 15.03 -16.51
CA ALA A 213 -14.32 16.02 -15.44
C ALA A 213 -13.02 16.78 -15.13
N GLN A 214 -11.86 16.12 -15.22
CA GLN A 214 -10.56 16.65 -14.78
C GLN A 214 -9.39 16.11 -15.61
N PRO A 215 -9.37 16.25 -16.95
CA PRO A 215 -8.46 15.52 -17.84
C PRO A 215 -6.97 15.80 -17.62
N ASN A 216 -6.63 16.94 -16.98
CA ASN A 216 -5.25 17.34 -16.70
C ASN A 216 -4.88 17.26 -15.20
N ALA A 217 -5.77 16.71 -14.36
CA ALA A 217 -5.45 16.61 -12.93
C ALA A 217 -4.30 15.60 -12.70
N PRO A 218 -3.44 15.82 -11.69
CA PRO A 218 -2.31 14.93 -11.41
C PRO A 218 -2.70 13.46 -11.26
N HIS A 219 -3.87 13.18 -10.70
CA HIS A 219 -4.37 11.81 -10.56
C HIS A 219 -4.79 11.15 -11.88
N VAL A 220 -5.12 11.93 -12.93
CA VAL A 220 -5.35 11.39 -14.28
C VAL A 220 -4.03 11.00 -14.94
N VAL A 221 -2.96 11.78 -14.72
CA VAL A 221 -1.61 11.41 -15.16
C VAL A 221 -1.22 10.08 -14.51
N TYR A 222 -1.45 9.93 -13.21
CA TYR A 222 -1.24 8.66 -12.50
C TYR A 222 -2.04 7.51 -13.12
N LEU A 223 -3.34 7.68 -13.38
CA LEU A 223 -4.15 6.64 -14.03
C LEU A 223 -3.56 6.23 -15.38
N LYS A 224 -3.24 7.22 -16.20
CA LYS A 224 -2.70 7.00 -17.55
C LYS A 224 -1.40 6.24 -17.52
N GLU A 225 -0.46 6.65 -16.67
CA GLU A 225 0.89 6.08 -16.63
C GLU A 225 0.92 4.70 -15.97
N PHE A 226 0.06 4.46 -14.97
CA PHE A 226 0.20 3.29 -14.10
C PHE A 226 -0.96 2.30 -14.18
N MET A 227 -2.17 2.72 -14.59
CA MET A 227 -3.35 1.86 -14.57
C MET A 227 -3.89 1.54 -15.97
N ALA A 228 -3.72 2.45 -16.94
CA ALA A 228 -4.17 2.22 -18.31
C ALA A 228 -3.53 0.96 -18.89
N GLY A 229 -4.35 0.06 -19.41
CA GLY A 229 -3.91 -1.19 -20.05
C GLY A 229 -3.39 -2.27 -19.09
N HIS A 230 -3.64 -2.16 -17.80
CA HIS A 230 -3.16 -3.13 -16.79
C HIS A 230 -4.29 -3.71 -15.94
N GLU A 231 -4.09 -4.91 -15.41
CA GLU A 231 -4.86 -5.44 -14.28
C GLU A 231 -4.32 -4.85 -12.98
N LEU A 232 -5.18 -4.14 -12.24
CA LEU A 232 -4.78 -3.28 -11.14
C LEU A 232 -4.82 -3.94 -9.75
N SER A 233 -5.47 -5.08 -9.57
CA SER A 233 -5.69 -5.67 -8.24
C SER A 233 -4.38 -6.03 -7.54
N PHE A 234 -3.43 -6.64 -8.26
CA PHE A 234 -2.11 -6.95 -7.70
C PHE A 234 -1.38 -5.69 -7.24
N GLY A 235 -1.32 -4.68 -8.11
CA GLY A 235 -0.65 -3.41 -7.83
C GLY A 235 -1.27 -2.65 -6.66
N VAL A 236 -2.61 -2.59 -6.60
CA VAL A 236 -3.37 -1.96 -5.51
C VAL A 236 -3.10 -2.67 -4.19
N CYS A 237 -3.19 -4.00 -4.15
CA CYS A 237 -2.93 -4.77 -2.93
C CYS A 237 -1.49 -4.64 -2.45
N ARG A 238 -0.52 -4.71 -3.38
CA ARG A 238 0.91 -4.61 -3.05
C ARG A 238 1.31 -3.23 -2.54
N ASN A 239 0.88 -2.17 -3.22
CA ASN A 239 1.33 -0.81 -2.91
C ASN A 239 0.63 -0.21 -1.70
N LEU A 240 -0.63 -0.59 -1.46
CA LEU A 240 -1.38 -0.05 -0.34
C LEU A 240 -1.19 -0.92 0.90
N TYR A 241 -1.11 -2.25 0.78
CA TYR A 241 -1.07 -3.23 1.87
C TYR A 241 -2.36 -3.28 2.74
N GLU A 242 -3.06 -4.41 2.79
CA GLU A 242 -4.18 -4.64 3.71
C GLU A 242 -3.80 -5.74 4.72
N PRO A 243 -3.65 -5.40 6.01
CA PRO A 243 -3.21 -6.35 7.04
C PRO A 243 -4.10 -7.59 7.23
N LEU A 244 -5.36 -7.54 6.80
CA LEU A 244 -6.31 -8.65 6.94
C LEU A 244 -6.34 -9.61 5.76
N LEU A 245 -5.65 -9.29 4.66
CA LEU A 245 -5.54 -10.17 3.51
C LEU A 245 -4.31 -11.08 3.65
N PRO A 246 -4.29 -12.26 3.02
CA PRO A 246 -3.09 -13.07 2.94
C PRO A 246 -1.91 -12.30 2.33
N PRO A 247 -0.67 -12.74 2.62
CA PRO A 247 0.51 -12.21 1.95
C PRO A 247 0.38 -12.32 0.42
N LEU A 248 0.94 -11.33 -0.27
CA LEU A 248 0.90 -11.20 -1.72
C LEU A 248 2.30 -10.77 -2.21
N GLU A 249 3.10 -11.72 -2.69
CA GLU A 249 4.48 -11.48 -3.15
C GLU A 249 4.56 -11.39 -4.67
N GLU A 250 3.83 -12.25 -5.37
CA GLU A 250 3.79 -12.35 -6.83
C GLU A 250 2.35 -12.35 -7.38
N PRO A 251 2.14 -12.06 -8.68
CA PRO A 251 0.80 -12.00 -9.26
C PRO A 251 -0.01 -13.29 -9.13
N SER A 252 0.64 -14.46 -9.06
CA SER A 252 0.02 -15.77 -8.84
C SER A 252 -0.63 -15.92 -7.46
N ASP A 253 -0.21 -15.12 -6.48
CA ASP A 253 -0.80 -15.11 -5.12
C ASP A 253 -2.15 -14.39 -5.08
N LEU A 254 -2.58 -13.76 -6.19
CA LEU A 254 -3.83 -13.04 -6.22
C LEU A 254 -5.01 -14.00 -6.03
N GLN A 255 -5.86 -13.70 -5.06
CA GLN A 255 -7.05 -14.47 -4.71
C GLN A 255 -8.27 -13.58 -4.87
N GLN A 256 -9.46 -14.17 -4.90
CA GLN A 256 -10.70 -13.40 -5.06
C GLN A 256 -10.87 -12.33 -3.96
N GLN A 257 -10.45 -12.59 -2.72
CA GLN A 257 -10.50 -11.60 -1.65
C GLN A 257 -9.56 -10.39 -1.87
N HIS A 258 -8.43 -10.58 -2.58
CA HIS A 258 -7.55 -9.49 -3.00
C HIS A 258 -8.26 -8.60 -4.03
N VAL A 259 -8.85 -9.24 -5.05
CA VAL A 259 -9.64 -8.55 -6.08
C VAL A 259 -10.81 -7.80 -5.43
N ASP A 260 -11.50 -8.44 -4.50
CA ASP A 260 -12.70 -7.87 -3.91
C ASP A 260 -12.41 -6.60 -3.10
N TRP A 261 -11.32 -6.62 -2.35
CA TRP A 261 -10.83 -5.46 -1.61
C TRP A 261 -10.28 -4.37 -2.53
N ALA A 262 -9.50 -4.73 -3.55
CA ALA A 262 -8.96 -3.78 -4.52
C ALA A 262 -10.08 -3.06 -5.28
N GLU A 263 -11.13 -3.78 -5.66
CA GLU A 263 -12.30 -3.22 -6.33
C GLU A 263 -13.04 -2.22 -5.42
N ASP A 264 -13.27 -2.52 -4.14
CA ASP A 264 -13.89 -1.60 -3.19
C ASP A 264 -13.06 -0.32 -3.02
N PHE A 265 -11.74 -0.48 -2.87
CA PHE A 265 -10.82 0.65 -2.74
C PHE A 265 -10.89 1.56 -3.97
N VAL A 266 -10.86 0.97 -5.17
CA VAL A 266 -10.90 1.72 -6.42
C VAL A 266 -12.25 2.40 -6.59
N MET A 267 -13.36 1.75 -6.25
CA MET A 267 -14.70 2.35 -6.28
C MET A 267 -14.82 3.57 -5.36
N ASP A 268 -14.29 3.49 -4.13
CA ASP A 268 -14.25 4.65 -3.21
C ASP A 268 -13.42 5.79 -3.79
N TRP A 269 -12.29 5.47 -4.42
CA TRP A 269 -11.45 6.46 -5.08
C TRP A 269 -12.14 7.13 -6.29
N MET A 270 -12.81 6.35 -7.15
CA MET A 270 -13.58 6.88 -8.29
C MET A 270 -14.71 7.82 -7.82
N ARG A 271 -15.36 7.50 -6.70
CA ARG A 271 -16.37 8.39 -6.11
C ARG A 271 -15.78 9.71 -5.65
N LYS A 272 -14.63 9.68 -4.96
CA LYS A 272 -13.93 10.88 -4.47
C LYS A 272 -13.45 11.77 -5.61
N THR A 273 -13.00 11.19 -6.72
CA THR A 273 -12.59 11.94 -7.93
C THR A 273 -13.75 12.29 -8.85
N GLN A 274 -14.96 11.80 -8.56
CA GLN A 274 -16.16 11.95 -9.39
C GLN A 274 -16.03 11.35 -10.80
N PHE A 275 -15.15 10.36 -10.98
CA PHE A 275 -15.04 9.63 -12.23
C PHE A 275 -16.20 8.67 -12.41
N LYS A 276 -16.69 8.61 -13.66
CA LYS A 276 -17.70 7.63 -14.04
C LYS A 276 -16.99 6.39 -14.55
N THR A 277 -17.46 5.23 -14.15
CA THR A 277 -16.90 3.94 -14.56
C THR A 277 -17.97 3.07 -15.19
N ARG A 278 -17.55 2.22 -16.13
CA ARG A 278 -18.42 1.25 -16.79
C ARG A 278 -17.63 -0.01 -17.08
N VAL A 279 -18.17 -1.18 -16.74
CA VAL A 279 -17.61 -2.46 -17.20
C VAL A 279 -17.91 -2.61 -18.69
N ILE A 280 -16.85 -2.76 -19.49
CA ILE A 280 -16.93 -2.87 -20.96
C ILE A 280 -16.55 -4.25 -21.48
N GLY A 281 -16.04 -5.15 -20.63
CA GLY A 281 -15.61 -6.48 -21.04
C GLY A 281 -15.14 -7.36 -19.89
N ARG A 282 -14.71 -8.57 -20.23
CA ARG A 282 -14.14 -9.55 -19.29
C ARG A 282 -12.70 -9.88 -19.64
N LEU A 283 -11.80 -9.81 -18.66
CA LEU A 283 -10.42 -10.23 -18.85
C LEU A 283 -10.32 -11.76 -18.72
N LEU A 284 -9.79 -12.40 -19.76
CA LEU A 284 -9.55 -13.84 -19.84
C LEU A 284 -8.29 -14.26 -19.09
N GLY A 285 -8.27 -15.54 -18.69
CA GLY A 285 -7.13 -16.17 -18.02
C GLY A 285 -7.24 -16.11 -16.49
N PRO A 286 -6.26 -16.69 -15.77
CA PRO A 286 -6.22 -16.59 -14.32
C PRO A 286 -6.08 -15.13 -13.85
N LEU A 287 -6.46 -14.90 -12.59
CA LEU A 287 -6.19 -13.65 -11.90
C LEU A 287 -4.69 -13.31 -11.95
N GLY A 288 -4.36 -12.02 -12.06
CA GLY A 288 -2.96 -11.57 -12.10
C GLY A 288 -2.26 -11.66 -13.46
N THR A 289 -2.88 -12.27 -14.49
CA THR A 289 -2.25 -12.52 -15.80
C THR A 289 -1.88 -11.29 -16.61
N ALA A 290 -2.62 -10.19 -16.44
CA ALA A 290 -2.33 -8.91 -17.08
C ALA A 290 -1.83 -7.87 -16.07
N SER A 291 -1.38 -8.30 -14.88
CA SER A 291 -0.78 -7.40 -13.92
C SER A 291 0.62 -7.04 -14.41
N ALA A 292 0.81 -5.78 -14.81
CA ALA A 292 2.17 -5.25 -14.84
C ALA A 292 2.61 -5.01 -13.40
N PRO A 293 3.90 -5.21 -13.06
CA PRO A 293 4.41 -4.59 -11.85
C PRO A 293 4.16 -3.09 -11.99
N LEU A 294 3.33 -2.53 -11.10
CA LEU A 294 3.32 -1.08 -10.94
C LEU A 294 4.78 -0.68 -10.66
N PRO A 295 5.28 0.40 -11.28
CA PRO A 295 6.63 0.84 -11.00
C PRO A 295 6.77 0.99 -9.50
N GLN A 296 7.77 0.32 -8.96
CA GLN A 296 8.13 0.51 -7.56
C GLN A 296 8.49 1.99 -7.42
N PRO A 297 7.92 2.69 -6.44
CA PRO A 297 8.21 4.11 -6.26
C PRO A 297 9.71 4.36 -6.13
#